data_AF-A0A8S9GW82-F1
#
_entry.id   AF-A0A8S9GW82-F1
#
_cell.length_a   1.000
_cell.length_b   1.000
_cell.length_c   1.000
_cell.angle_alpha   90.00
_cell.angle_beta   90.00
_cell.angle_gamma   90.00
#
_symmetry.space_group_name_H-M   'P 1'
#
loop_
_entity.id
_entity.type
_entity.pdbx_description
1 polymer ?
#
loop_
_entity_poly.entity_id
_entity_poly.type
_entity_poly.pdbx_seq_one_letter_code
_entity_poly.pdbx_strand_id
1 'polypeptide(L)'
;MARLVLTRWIPLLILQSFLLAIAFGSNEVEEEFSESLLLKPLPDRKVLAHFHFENRAPPSNSHGRHHHLFPKAISQLVLARTRLDQNLP
;
A
#
# COMPACT_ATOMS: atom_id res chain seq x y z
N MET A 1 -29.57 44.75 -3.10
CA MET A 1 -30.27 43.46 -3.29
C MET A 1 -29.33 42.30 -3.63
N ALA A 2 -28.48 42.40 -4.66
CA ALA A 2 -27.59 41.30 -5.07
C ALA A 2 -26.58 40.80 -4.00
N ARG A 3 -26.06 41.70 -3.15
CA ARG A 3 -25.03 41.35 -2.14
C ARG A 3 -25.55 40.49 -0.98
N LEU A 4 -26.84 40.60 -0.65
CA LEU A 4 -27.52 39.83 0.41
C LEU A 4 -27.96 38.45 -0.09
N VAL A 5 -28.24 38.34 -1.39
CA VAL A 5 -28.56 37.06 -2.03
C VAL A 5 -27.31 36.21 -2.06
N LEU A 6 -26.17 36.74 -2.56
CA LEU A 6 -24.93 35.99 -2.71
C LEU A 6 -24.44 35.37 -1.38
N THR A 7 -24.53 36.11 -0.27
CA THR A 7 -24.16 35.62 1.07
C THR A 7 -25.02 34.46 1.56
N ARG A 8 -26.25 34.34 1.06
CA ARG A 8 -27.20 33.28 1.43
C ARG A 8 -26.96 31.96 0.69
N TRP A 9 -26.32 32.01 -0.48
CA TRP A 9 -25.97 30.83 -1.27
C TRP A 9 -24.61 30.24 -0.91
N ILE A 10 -23.69 31.05 -0.36
CA ILE A 10 -22.38 30.57 0.12
C ILE A 10 -22.48 29.37 1.08
N PRO A 11 -23.30 29.38 2.15
CA PRO A 11 -23.39 28.22 3.05
C PRO A 11 -23.99 27.00 2.36
N LEU A 12 -24.90 27.19 1.39
CA LEU A 12 -25.48 26.10 0.62
C LEU A 12 -24.44 25.44 -0.31
N LEU A 13 -23.60 26.25 -0.94
CA LEU A 13 -22.49 25.76 -1.79
C LEU A 13 -21.45 25.01 -0.96
N ILE A 14 -21.10 25.50 0.24
CA ILE A 14 -20.18 24.83 1.16
C ILE A 14 -20.79 23.50 1.64
N LEU A 15 -22.08 23.46 1.96
CA LEU A 15 -22.75 22.24 2.37
C LEU A 15 -22.80 21.21 1.23
N GLN A 16 -23.10 21.65 0.00
CA GLN A 16 -23.08 20.77 -1.18
C GLN A 16 -21.68 20.22 -1.46
N SER A 17 -20.63 21.04 -1.41
CA SER A 17 -19.27 20.57 -1.65
C SER A 17 -18.82 19.59 -0.56
N PHE A 18 -19.23 19.81 0.69
CA PHE A 18 -18.94 18.90 1.80
C PHE A 18 -19.64 17.55 1.64
N LEU A 19 -20.94 17.55 1.28
CA LEU A 19 -21.68 16.32 1.00
C LEU A 19 -21.10 15.55 -0.19
N LEU A 20 -20.62 16.27 -1.22
CA LEU A 20 -19.93 15.69 -2.37
C LEU A 20 -18.61 15.04 -1.94
N ALA A 21 -17.81 15.70 -1.11
CA ALA A 21 -16.55 15.17 -0.60
C ALA A 21 -16.74 13.91 0.26
N ILE A 22 -17.84 13.78 1.00
CA ILE A 22 -18.17 12.56 1.75
C ILE A 22 -18.62 11.44 0.80
N ALA A 23 -19.44 11.75 -0.21
CA ALA A 23 -19.94 10.76 -1.16
C ALA A 23 -18.84 10.21 -2.10
N PHE A 24 -17.88 11.05 -2.46
CA PHE A 24 -16.70 10.68 -3.25
C PHE A 24 -15.46 10.41 -2.40
N GLY A 25 -15.58 10.52 -1.08
CA GLY A 25 -14.57 10.09 -0.12
C GLY A 25 -14.45 8.59 -0.23
N SER A 26 -13.60 8.15 -1.16
CA SER A 26 -13.23 6.76 -1.30
C SER A 26 -12.71 6.32 0.07
N ASN A 27 -13.41 5.37 0.70
CA ASN A 27 -12.76 4.50 1.66
C ASN A 27 -11.76 3.70 0.84
N GLU A 28 -10.61 4.31 0.54
CA GLU A 28 -9.46 3.60 0.03
C GLU A 28 -9.12 2.64 1.16
N VAL A 29 -9.67 1.43 1.07
CA VAL A 29 -9.16 0.29 1.81
C VAL A 29 -7.78 0.10 1.21
N GLU A 30 -6.83 0.82 1.81
CA GLU A 30 -5.44 0.83 1.41
C GLU A 30 -4.98 -0.62 1.31
N GLU A 31 -4.26 -0.94 0.24
CA GLU A 31 -3.59 -2.23 0.18
C GLU A 31 -2.51 -2.24 1.28
N GLU A 32 -2.67 -3.10 2.28
CA GLU A 32 -1.76 -3.22 3.42
C GLU A 32 -0.79 -4.39 3.18
N PHE A 33 0.51 -4.11 3.19
CA PHE A 33 1.56 -5.12 3.14
C PHE A 33 2.27 -5.23 4.48
N SER A 34 2.47 -6.46 4.95
CA SER A 34 3.24 -6.76 6.16
C SER A 34 4.34 -7.77 5.86
N GLU A 35 5.54 -7.52 6.40
CA GLU A 35 6.68 -8.43 6.31
C GLU A 35 7.22 -8.80 7.69
N SER A 36 7.66 -10.05 7.85
CA SER A 36 8.32 -10.51 9.06
C SER A 36 9.42 -11.53 8.75
N LEU A 37 10.53 -11.45 9.49
CA LEU A 37 11.67 -12.34 9.39
C LEU A 37 11.85 -13.09 10.70
N LEU A 38 11.68 -14.40 10.64
CA LEU A 38 11.92 -15.30 11.76
C LEU A 38 13.29 -15.95 11.59
N LEU A 39 14.17 -15.73 12.57
CA LEU A 39 15.49 -16.35 12.61
C LEU A 39 15.52 -17.43 13.68
N LYS A 40 15.86 -18.66 13.29
CA LYS A 40 16.02 -19.78 14.21
C LYS A 40 17.44 -20.34 14.13
N PRO A 41 18.23 -20.28 15.22
CA PRO A 41 19.55 -20.92 15.25
C PRO A 41 19.38 -22.45 15.22
N LEU A 42 20.25 -23.12 14.46
CA LEU A 42 20.30 -24.57 14.33
C LEU A 42 21.51 -25.14 15.09
N PRO A 43 21.48 -26.44 15.49
CA PRO A 43 22.55 -27.07 16.26
C PRO A 43 23.91 -27.08 15.55
N ASP A 44 23.92 -27.00 14.22
CA ASP A 44 25.10 -27.01 13.36
C ASP A 44 25.71 -25.62 13.14
N ARG A 45 25.35 -24.64 13.98
CA ARG A 45 25.73 -23.21 13.87
C ARG A 45 25.19 -22.52 12.62
N LYS A 46 24.25 -23.12 11.89
CA LYS A 46 23.51 -22.43 10.83
C LYS A 46 22.34 -21.64 11.43
N VAL A 47 21.81 -20.72 10.64
CA VAL A 47 20.61 -19.96 11.00
C VAL A 47 19.57 -20.20 9.91
N LEU A 48 18.40 -20.69 10.31
CA LEU A 48 17.24 -20.77 9.43
C LEU A 48 16.55 -19.40 9.42
N ALA A 49 16.44 -18.80 8.24
CA ALA A 49 15.68 -17.59 8.01
C ALA A 49 14.35 -17.93 7.34
N HIS A 50 13.24 -17.57 7.97
CA HIS A 50 11.90 -17.74 7.42
C HIS A 50 11.28 -16.35 7.20
N PHE A 51 11.06 -16.02 5.92
CA PHE A 51 10.43 -14.77 5.51
C PHE A 51 8.95 -15.01 5.32
N HIS A 52 8.12 -14.28 6.05
CA HIS A 52 6.67 -14.31 5.93
C HIS A 52 6.19 -12.96 5.39
N PHE A 53 5.43 -13.01 4.30
CA PHE A 53 4.88 -11.86 3.60
C PHE A 53 3.36 -11.98 3.58
N GLU A 54 2.66 -10.96 4.05
CA GLU A 54 1.21 -10.88 4.03
C GLU A 54 0.81 -9.65 3.21
N ASN A 55 -0.09 -9.85 2.24
CA ASN A 55 -0.68 -8.77 1.46
C ASN A 55 -2.19 -8.79 1.71
N ARG A 56 -2.73 -7.69 2.22
CA ARG A 56 -4.14 -7.45 2.40
C ARG A 56 -4.57 -6.41 1.39
N ALA A 57 -5.37 -6.84 0.42
CA ALA A 57 -6.04 -5.93 -0.49
C ALA A 57 -7.55 -6.05 -0.29
N PRO A 58 -8.31 -4.96 -0.48
CA PRO A 58 -9.76 -5.05 -0.51
C PRO A 58 -10.23 -6.06 -1.58
N PRO A 59 -11.37 -6.73 -1.35
CA PRO A 59 -11.97 -7.59 -2.36
C PRO A 59 -12.30 -6.77 -3.61
N SER A 60 -11.56 -7.02 -4.68
CA SER A 60 -11.73 -6.38 -5.98
C SER A 60 -12.60 -7.26 -6.89
N ASN A 61 -13.66 -6.69 -7.46
CA ASN A 61 -14.47 -7.37 -8.50
C ASN A 61 -13.72 -7.50 -9.84
N SER A 62 -12.57 -6.84 -10.01
CA SER A 62 -11.70 -7.03 -11.17
C SER A 62 -10.64 -8.08 -10.86
N HIS A 63 -10.74 -9.22 -11.55
CA HIS A 63 -9.84 -10.38 -11.45
C HIS A 63 -8.46 -10.11 -12.10
N GLY A 64 -7.78 -9.03 -11.71
CA GLY A 64 -6.50 -8.67 -12.32
C GLY A 64 -5.96 -7.28 -12.01
N ARG A 65 -6.44 -6.61 -10.96
CA ARG A 65 -5.74 -5.40 -10.50
C ARG A 65 -4.40 -5.85 -9.93
N HIS A 66 -3.31 -5.50 -10.61
CA HIS A 66 -1.96 -5.83 -10.20
C HIS A 66 -1.70 -5.14 -8.86
N HIS A 67 -1.68 -5.90 -7.76
CA HIS A 67 -1.32 -5.37 -6.46
C HIS A 67 0.05 -4.69 -6.56
N HIS A 68 0.12 -3.41 -6.19
CA HIS A 68 1.36 -2.64 -6.29
C HIS A 68 2.37 -2.99 -5.19
N LEU A 69 1.98 -3.88 -4.27
CA LEU A 69 2.80 -4.37 -3.17
C LEU A 69 3.72 -5.50 -3.64
N PHE A 70 4.55 -5.23 -4.65
CA PHE A 70 5.65 -6.13 -4.96
C PHE A 70 6.73 -5.97 -3.88
N PRO A 71 7.13 -7.02 -3.13
CA PRO A 71 8.01 -6.85 -1.99
C PRO A 71 9.40 -6.37 -2.43
N LYS A 72 9.76 -5.13 -2.05
CA LYS A 72 11.09 -4.55 -2.29
C LYS A 72 12.21 -5.42 -1.70
N ALA A 73 11.93 -6.14 -0.61
CA ALA A 73 12.87 -7.09 -0.02
C ALA A 73 13.19 -8.28 -0.93
N ILE A 74 12.21 -8.81 -1.68
CA ILE A 74 12.43 -9.90 -2.64
C ILE A 74 13.25 -9.39 -3.84
N SER A 75 12.92 -8.22 -4.35
CA SER A 75 13.69 -7.62 -5.45
C SER A 75 15.12 -7.30 -5.03
N GLN A 76 15.33 -6.88 -3.78
CA GLN A 76 16.66 -6.67 -3.20
C GLN A 76 17.43 -7.98 -3.00
N LEU A 77 16.80 -9.07 -2.62
CA LEU A 77 17.44 -10.39 -2.52
C LEU A 77 17.89 -10.91 -3.90
N VAL A 78 17.03 -10.80 -4.92
CA VAL A 78 17.38 -11.17 -6.30
C VAL A 78 18.50 -10.26 -6.82
N LEU A 79 18.40 -8.95 -6.61
CA LEU A 79 19.43 -8.00 -7.03
C LEU A 79 20.77 -8.25 -6.32
N ALA A 80 20.78 -8.44 -5.00
CA ALA A 80 21.98 -8.74 -4.25
C ALA A 80 22.63 -10.04 -4.71
N ARG A 81 21.82 -11.07 -5.02
CA ARG A 81 22.30 -12.33 -5.60
C ARG A 81 22.94 -12.11 -6.97
N THR A 82 22.25 -11.42 -7.88
CA THR A 82 22.82 -11.13 -9.22
C THR A 82 24.08 -10.28 -9.16
N ARG A 83 24.24 -9.43 -8.14
CA ARG A 83 25.43 -8.59 -7.94
C ARG A 83 26.61 -9.37 -7.32
N LEU A 84 26.34 -10.45 -6.58
CA LEU A 84 27.35 -11.39 -6.09
C LEU A 84 27.89 -12.27 -7.23
N ASP A 85 27.03 -12.71 -8.15
CA ASP A 85 27.43 -13.55 -9.29
C ASP A 85 28.31 -12.80 -10.32
N GLN A 86 28.23 -11.46 -10.38
CA GLN A 86 29.07 -10.63 -11.26
C GLN A 86 30.43 -10.21 -10.67
N ASN A 87 30.75 -10.62 -9.44
CA ASN A 87 32.03 -10.33 -8.78
C ASN A 87 32.91 -11.57 -8.57
N LEU A 88 32.64 -12.67 -9.27
CA LEU A 88 33.54 -13.82 -9.30
C LEU A 88 34.59 -13.61 -10.42
N PRO A 89 35.90 -13.76 -10.14
CA PRO A 89 36.94 -13.71 -11.18
C PRO A 89 36.82 -14.83 -12.21
#